data_AF-A0A2G5SM74-F1
#
_entry.id   AF-A0A2G5SM74-F1
#
_cell.length_a   1.000
_cell.length_b   1.000
_cell.length_c   1.000
_cell.angle_alpha   90.00
_cell.angle_beta   90.00
_cell.angle_gamma   90.00
#
_symmetry.space_group_name_H-M   'P 1'
#
loop_
_entity.id
_entity.type
_entity.pdbx_description
1 polymer ?
#
loop_
_entity_poly.entity_id
_entity_poly.type
_entity_poly.pdbx_seq_one_letter_code
_entity_poly.pdbx_strand_id
1 'polypeptide(L)'
;MRRVLLPHARLQLAPVKGQDSTTNIKMMIQYKRGQEKLELQCTQCDQQRVGSLFTTCVLSKMIMISADLLRKSTLSPDFEDTVDLRYLEEAPGTSEWVRGGVVHFEVTRLTKGHYVAAINHGRHLYLMNDGKSGSLVRNLKVVSEAHGEPRFAIYWRKNWETWQNGAGLNEGFEDSSE
;
A
#
# COMPACT_ATOMS: atom_id res chain seq x y z
N MET A 1 -20.01 -8.18 -24.14
CA MET A 1 -18.66 -7.84 -23.64
C MET A 1 -17.97 -9.12 -23.19
N ARG A 2 -16.89 -9.54 -23.86
CA ARG A 2 -16.12 -10.73 -23.47
C ARG A 2 -14.89 -10.27 -22.70
N ARG A 3 -14.73 -10.73 -21.45
CA ARG A 3 -13.47 -10.61 -20.71
C ARG A 3 -12.47 -11.58 -21.33
N VAL A 4 -11.38 -11.04 -21.88
CA VAL A 4 -10.25 -11.83 -22.38
C VAL A 4 -9.21 -11.88 -21.27
N LEU A 5 -8.95 -13.08 -20.75
CA LEU A 5 -7.79 -13.38 -19.91
C LEU A 5 -6.56 -13.41 -20.83
N LEU A 6 -5.64 -12.46 -20.67
CA LEU A 6 -4.39 -12.44 -21.44
C LEU A 6 -3.46 -13.58 -20.95
N PRO A 7 -3.02 -14.49 -21.84
CA PRO A 7 -2.07 -15.52 -21.49
C PRO A 7 -0.67 -14.88 -21.35
N HIS A 8 -0.15 -14.87 -20.12
CA HIS A 8 1.26 -14.70 -19.76
C HIS A 8 1.99 -13.48 -20.37
N ALA A 9 1.54 -12.27 -20.04
CA ALA A 9 2.40 -11.09 -20.20
C ALA A 9 3.65 -11.24 -19.29
N ARG A 10 4.86 -11.26 -19.88
CA ARG A 10 6.11 -11.30 -19.12
C ARG A 10 6.45 -9.89 -18.66
N LEU A 11 6.15 -9.60 -17.41
CA LEU A 11 6.51 -8.34 -16.74
C LEU A 11 8.00 -8.35 -16.39
N GLN A 12 8.79 -7.45 -16.99
CA GLN A 12 10.13 -7.16 -16.52
C GLN A 12 10.09 -5.89 -15.68
N LEU A 13 10.12 -6.08 -14.36
CA LEU A 13 10.14 -4.97 -13.41
C LEU A 13 11.59 -4.48 -13.21
N ALA A 14 11.75 -3.18 -12.94
CA ALA A 14 13.04 -2.65 -12.50
C ALA A 14 13.45 -3.32 -11.16
N PRO A 15 14.74 -3.52 -10.87
CA PRO A 15 15.16 -3.96 -9.55
C PRO A 15 14.95 -2.85 -8.52
N VAL A 16 14.50 -3.20 -7.31
CA VAL A 16 14.54 -2.27 -6.17
C VAL A 16 16.01 -2.02 -5.86
N LYS A 17 16.51 -0.82 -6.14
CA LYS A 17 17.88 -0.43 -5.80
C LYS A 17 17.90 0.07 -4.36
N GLY A 18 18.46 -0.72 -3.44
CA GLY A 18 18.69 -0.34 -2.05
C GLY A 18 19.70 -1.27 -1.39
N GLN A 19 20.60 -0.71 -0.57
CA GLN A 19 21.48 -1.47 0.34
C GLN A 19 20.82 -1.72 1.71
N ASP A 20 19.73 -1.01 2.01
CA ASP A 20 18.97 -1.16 3.25
C ASP A 20 18.17 -2.46 3.26
N SER A 21 17.97 -3.03 4.44
CA SER A 21 17.18 -4.27 4.63
C SER A 21 15.67 -4.04 4.60
N THR A 22 15.20 -2.80 4.48
CA THR A 22 13.78 -2.44 4.47
C THR A 22 13.39 -1.56 3.29
N THR A 23 12.10 -1.53 2.97
CA THR A 23 11.53 -0.59 1.98
C THR A 23 10.23 0.01 2.51
N ASN A 24 10.10 1.33 2.38
CA ASN A 24 8.94 2.05 2.88
C ASN A 24 7.83 2.18 1.83
N ILE A 25 6.66 2.68 2.24
CA ILE A 25 5.49 2.81 1.35
C ILE A 25 5.78 3.68 0.14
N LYS A 26 6.50 4.79 0.34
CA LYS A 26 6.84 5.70 -0.75
C LYS A 26 7.61 4.99 -1.85
N MET A 27 8.62 4.21 -1.49
CA MET A 27 9.42 3.41 -2.42
C MET A 27 8.58 2.32 -3.09
N MET A 28 7.71 1.63 -2.35
CA MET A 28 6.81 0.62 -2.93
C MET A 28 5.84 1.22 -3.96
N ILE A 29 5.28 2.39 -3.69
CA ILE A 29 4.39 3.07 -4.63
C ILE A 29 5.17 3.58 -5.85
N GLN A 30 6.33 4.19 -5.65
CA GLN A 30 7.19 4.65 -6.74
C GLN A 30 7.60 3.50 -7.66
N TYR A 31 7.94 2.35 -7.07
CA TYR A 31 8.22 1.13 -7.81
C TYR A 31 7.04 0.73 -8.69
N LYS A 32 5.83 0.72 -8.14
CA LYS A 32 4.64 0.33 -8.90
C LYS A 32 4.24 1.34 -9.99
N ARG A 33 4.54 2.62 -9.78
CA ARG A 33 4.36 3.70 -10.77
C ARG A 33 5.47 3.74 -11.83
N GLY A 34 6.55 3.00 -11.62
CA GLY A 34 7.67 2.94 -12.56
C GLY A 34 7.24 2.50 -13.96
N GLN A 35 8.04 2.87 -14.96
CA GLN A 35 7.84 2.40 -16.32
C GLN A 35 8.13 0.90 -16.39
N GLU A 36 7.08 0.11 -16.63
CA GLU A 36 7.20 -1.33 -16.84
C GLU A 36 7.34 -1.61 -18.34
N LYS A 37 8.36 -2.37 -18.76
CA LYS A 37 8.46 -2.86 -20.14
C LYS A 37 7.69 -4.16 -20.25
N LEU A 38 6.80 -4.21 -21.24
CA LEU A 38 5.91 -5.34 -21.48
C LEU A 38 6.06 -5.80 -22.92
N GLU A 39 6.39 -7.09 -23.09
CA GLU A 39 6.24 -7.77 -24.37
C GLU A 39 4.76 -8.10 -24.55
N LEU A 40 4.12 -7.43 -25.52
CA LEU A 40 2.71 -7.57 -25.83
C LEU A 40 2.52 -7.88 -27.31
N GLN A 41 1.54 -8.72 -27.62
CA GLN A 41 1.06 -8.91 -28.97
C GLN A 41 -0.02 -7.87 -29.26
N CYS A 42 0.18 -7.06 -30.30
CA CYS A 42 -0.79 -6.05 -30.70
C CYS A 42 -2.00 -6.73 -31.34
N THR A 43 -3.19 -6.56 -30.78
CA THR A 43 -4.43 -7.18 -31.31
C THR A 43 -4.85 -6.63 -32.68
N GLN A 44 -4.31 -5.49 -33.12
CA GLN A 44 -4.63 -4.89 -34.41
C GLN A 44 -3.72 -5.34 -35.55
N CYS A 45 -2.44 -5.61 -35.28
CA CYS A 45 -1.46 -5.97 -36.32
C CYS A 45 -0.77 -7.32 -36.08
N ASP A 46 -1.13 -8.03 -35.02
CA ASP A 46 -0.63 -9.36 -34.64
C ASP A 46 0.89 -9.45 -34.42
N GLN A 47 1.58 -8.32 -34.36
CA GLN A 47 3.01 -8.24 -34.11
C GLN A 47 3.31 -8.20 -32.62
N GLN A 48 4.37 -8.90 -32.20
CA GLN A 48 4.97 -8.68 -30.89
C GLN A 48 5.68 -7.32 -30.84
N ARG A 49 5.42 -6.56 -29.78
CA ARG A 49 6.04 -5.27 -29.52
C ARG A 49 6.44 -5.17 -28.06
N VAL A 50 7.56 -4.50 -27.81
CA VAL A 50 7.92 -4.06 -26.46
C VAL A 50 7.24 -2.72 -26.21
N GLY A 51 6.14 -2.75 -25.47
CA GLY A 51 5.44 -1.56 -25.00
C GLY A 51 6.02 -1.05 -23.68
N SER A 52 5.77 0.22 -23.39
CA SER A 52 5.98 0.79 -22.06
C SER A 52 4.62 1.02 -21.40
N LEU A 53 4.43 0.45 -20.22
CA LEU A 53 3.27 0.70 -19.37
C LEU A 53 3.64 1.73 -18.31
N PHE A 54 2.80 2.75 -18.21
CA PHE A 54 2.86 3.74 -17.14
C PHE A 54 1.65 3.53 -16.24
N THR A 55 1.89 3.24 -14.96
CA THR A 55 0.81 3.09 -13.98
C THR A 55 0.54 4.44 -13.33
N THR A 56 -0.65 4.98 -13.57
CA THR A 56 -1.17 6.13 -12.81
C THR A 56 -1.96 5.62 -11.59
N CYS A 57 -1.76 6.26 -10.44
CA CYS A 57 -2.47 5.93 -9.21
C CYS A 57 -3.50 7.01 -8.91
N VAL A 58 -4.77 6.63 -8.78
CA VAL A 58 -5.81 7.50 -8.23
C VAL A 58 -6.04 7.07 -6.78
N LEU A 59 -5.76 7.97 -5.84
CA LEU A 59 -5.93 7.66 -4.42
C LEU A 59 -7.41 7.82 -4.03
N SER A 60 -7.95 6.79 -3.39
CA SER A 60 -9.28 6.84 -2.78
C SER A 60 -9.19 7.59 -1.44
N LYS A 61 -10.16 7.44 -0.54
CA LYS A 61 -9.98 7.89 0.84
C LYS A 61 -9.39 6.79 1.76
N MET A 62 -9.35 5.55 1.27
CA MET A 62 -8.62 4.41 1.84
C MET A 62 -7.69 3.81 0.78
N ILE A 63 -6.52 3.34 1.19
CA ILE A 63 -5.57 2.62 0.34
C ILE A 63 -5.13 1.33 1.01
N MET A 64 -4.90 0.31 0.21
CA MET A 64 -4.29 -0.94 0.63
C MET A 64 -2.96 -1.10 -0.13
N ILE A 65 -1.88 -1.32 0.60
CA ILE A 65 -0.55 -1.53 0.04
C ILE A 65 -0.16 -2.98 0.30
N SER A 66 0.07 -3.76 -0.77
CA SER A 66 0.60 -5.13 -0.69
C SER A 66 2.12 -5.15 -0.95
N ALA A 67 2.83 -5.89 -0.11
CA ALA A 67 4.25 -6.17 -0.21
C ALA A 67 4.56 -7.50 -0.93
N ASP A 68 3.60 -8.09 -1.66
CA ASP A 68 3.77 -9.38 -2.35
C ASP A 68 4.97 -9.41 -3.32
N LEU A 69 5.30 -8.27 -3.92
CA LEU A 69 6.44 -8.13 -4.83
C LEU A 69 7.79 -8.32 -4.11
N LEU A 70 7.84 -8.12 -2.80
CA LEU A 70 9.06 -8.25 -1.99
C LEU A 70 9.36 -9.69 -1.59
N ARG A 71 8.46 -10.65 -1.85
CA ARG A 71 8.61 -12.05 -1.44
C ARG A 71 9.85 -12.75 -2.02
N LYS A 72 10.40 -12.21 -3.12
CA LYS A 72 11.62 -12.70 -3.78
C LYS A 72 12.87 -11.86 -3.45
N SER A 73 12.73 -10.86 -2.59
CA SER A 73 13.80 -9.96 -2.17
C SER A 73 14.19 -10.20 -0.71
N THR A 74 15.36 -9.69 -0.31
CA THR A 74 15.77 -9.64 1.10
C THR A 74 15.22 -8.41 1.83
N LEU A 75 14.31 -7.66 1.21
CA LEU A 75 13.73 -6.44 1.76
C LEU A 75 12.47 -6.75 2.55
N SER A 76 12.39 -6.22 3.76
CA SER A 76 11.18 -6.22 4.58
C SER A 76 10.38 -4.92 4.38
N PRO A 77 9.05 -4.98 4.26
CA PRO A 77 8.24 -3.76 4.17
C PRO A 77 8.20 -3.07 5.53
N ASP A 78 8.52 -1.78 5.55
CA ASP A 78 8.29 -0.89 6.68
C ASP A 78 7.00 -0.11 6.43
N PHE A 79 5.95 -0.46 7.17
CA PHE A 79 4.65 0.18 7.07
C PHE A 79 4.55 1.26 8.14
N GLU A 80 4.89 2.51 7.80
CA GLU A 80 4.93 3.63 8.75
C GLU A 80 3.56 3.92 9.39
N ASP A 81 3.52 4.46 10.62
CA ASP A 81 2.25 4.82 11.27
C ASP A 81 1.48 5.92 10.51
N THR A 82 2.22 6.83 9.88
CA THR A 82 1.68 7.91 9.06
C THR A 82 2.59 8.15 7.86
N VAL A 83 2.01 8.35 6.68
CA VAL A 83 2.74 8.62 5.45
C VAL A 83 2.17 9.85 4.74
N ASP A 84 3.06 10.71 4.21
CA ASP A 84 2.68 11.84 3.36
C ASP A 84 2.75 11.42 1.87
N LEU A 85 1.60 11.42 1.21
CA LEU A 85 1.41 11.02 -0.18
C LEU A 85 1.17 12.19 -1.12
N ARG A 86 1.53 13.42 -0.73
CA ARG A 86 1.28 14.63 -1.53
C ARG A 86 1.90 14.58 -2.92
N TYR A 87 3.03 13.88 -3.05
CA TYR A 87 3.72 13.65 -4.33
C TYR A 87 2.91 12.78 -5.32
N LEU A 88 1.82 12.13 -4.88
CA LEU A 88 0.91 11.35 -5.73
C LEU A 88 -0.32 12.14 -6.17
N GLU A 89 -0.80 13.05 -5.32
CA GLU A 89 -2.06 13.75 -5.56
C GLU A 89 -1.91 15.09 -6.27
N GLU A 90 -0.68 15.62 -6.36
CA GLU A 90 -0.40 16.93 -6.98
C GLU A 90 -1.30 18.06 -6.41
N ALA A 91 -1.78 17.89 -5.18
CA ALA A 91 -2.76 18.76 -4.55
C ALA A 91 -2.10 19.79 -3.61
N PRO A 92 -2.64 21.04 -3.53
CA PRO A 92 -2.24 21.99 -2.51
C PRO A 92 -2.69 21.50 -1.12
N GLY A 93 -1.77 21.45 -0.15
CA GLY A 93 -2.03 21.03 1.22
C GLY A 93 -1.27 19.78 1.67
N THR A 94 -1.66 19.20 2.82
CA THR A 94 -1.09 17.96 3.35
C THR A 94 -1.89 16.74 2.88
N SER A 95 -1.19 15.68 2.47
CA SER A 95 -1.80 14.39 2.13
C SER A 95 -1.32 13.35 3.14
N GLU A 96 -1.73 13.52 4.39
CA GLU A 96 -1.37 12.60 5.48
C GLU A 96 -2.33 11.40 5.51
N TRP A 97 -1.74 10.20 5.59
CA TRP A 97 -2.45 8.93 5.64
C TRP A 97 -2.03 8.18 6.87
N VAL A 98 -3.00 7.75 7.66
CA VAL A 98 -2.79 7.06 8.92
C VAL A 98 -2.99 5.56 8.72
N ARG A 99 -2.06 4.76 9.25
CA ARG A 99 -2.14 3.31 9.18
C ARG A 99 -3.29 2.81 10.03
N GLY A 100 -4.19 2.07 9.40
CA GLY A 100 -5.31 1.42 10.07
C GLY A 100 -5.02 0.04 10.61
N GLY A 101 -4.20 -0.69 9.89
CA GLY A 101 -3.77 -2.00 10.34
C GLY A 101 -2.80 -2.63 9.37
N VAL A 102 -2.16 -3.69 9.85
CA VAL A 102 -1.20 -4.49 9.10
C VAL A 102 -1.54 -5.94 9.26
N VAL A 103 -1.53 -6.67 8.15
CA VAL A 103 -1.71 -8.11 8.13
C VAL A 103 -0.35 -8.77 7.98
N HIS A 104 -0.09 -9.75 8.84
CA HIS A 104 1.11 -10.57 8.87
C HIS A 104 0.77 -11.98 8.41
N PHE A 105 1.76 -12.67 7.84
CA PHE A 105 1.64 -14.08 7.49
C PHE A 105 2.63 -14.92 8.29
N GLU A 106 2.05 -15.68 9.22
CA GLU A 106 2.76 -16.60 10.09
C GLU A 106 2.90 -17.95 9.40
N VAL A 107 4.12 -18.49 9.32
CA VAL A 107 4.34 -19.85 8.86
C VAL A 107 4.26 -20.79 10.06
N THR A 108 3.12 -21.46 10.22
CA THR A 108 2.89 -22.36 11.36
C THR A 108 3.51 -23.74 11.14
N ARG A 109 3.57 -24.22 9.88
CA ARG A 109 4.23 -25.47 9.45
C ARG A 109 4.71 -25.33 8.00
N LEU A 110 5.55 -26.26 7.51
CA LEU A 110 6.10 -26.26 6.14
C LEU A 110 5.06 -26.04 5.02
N THR A 111 3.82 -26.49 5.23
CA THR A 111 2.73 -26.37 4.25
C THR A 111 1.53 -25.56 4.75
N LYS A 112 1.60 -25.01 5.97
CA LYS A 112 0.49 -24.27 6.57
C LYS A 112 0.97 -22.89 6.99
N GLY A 113 0.24 -21.89 6.53
CA GLY A 113 0.38 -20.53 7.00
C GLY A 113 -0.91 -20.04 7.62
N HIS A 114 -0.79 -18.97 8.39
CA HIS A 114 -1.88 -18.33 9.09
C HIS A 114 -1.76 -16.82 8.95
N TYR A 115 -2.88 -16.12 8.83
CA TYR A 115 -2.89 -14.66 8.76
C TYR A 115 -3.36 -14.09 10.08
N VAL A 116 -2.63 -13.09 10.58
CA VAL A 116 -3.03 -12.31 11.75
C VAL A 116 -3.03 -10.84 11.40
N ALA A 117 -3.87 -10.05 12.05
CA ALA A 117 -3.98 -8.62 11.79
C ALA A 117 -3.67 -7.82 13.05
N ALA A 118 -2.79 -6.83 12.95
CA ALA A 118 -2.57 -5.83 13.99
C ALA A 118 -3.32 -4.56 13.58
N ILE A 119 -4.36 -4.18 14.33
CA ILE A 119 -5.30 -3.10 14.00
C ILE A 119 -5.14 -1.95 14.99
N ASN A 120 -5.00 -0.74 14.46
CA ASN A 120 -4.99 0.48 15.26
C ASN A 120 -6.44 0.85 15.63
N HIS A 121 -6.70 1.03 16.92
CA HIS A 121 -7.96 1.56 17.44
C HIS A 121 -7.66 2.63 18.49
N GLY A 122 -7.89 3.89 18.12
CA GLY A 122 -7.42 5.04 18.91
C GLY A 122 -5.90 5.06 19.01
N ARG A 123 -5.37 5.09 20.25
CA ARG A 123 -3.92 5.05 20.54
C ARG A 123 -3.39 3.64 20.79
N HIS A 124 -4.21 2.62 20.62
CA HIS A 124 -3.90 1.25 20.96
C HIS A 124 -3.80 0.38 19.70
N LEU A 125 -2.93 -0.62 19.75
CA LEU A 125 -2.77 -1.62 18.70
C LEU A 125 -3.27 -2.96 19.21
N TYR A 126 -4.21 -3.57 18.48
CA TYR A 126 -4.82 -4.84 18.85
C TYR A 126 -4.45 -5.92 17.84
N LEU A 127 -4.01 -7.07 18.33
CA LEU A 127 -3.78 -8.25 17.52
C LEU A 127 -5.08 -9.06 17.42
N MET A 128 -5.56 -9.23 16.18
CA MET A 128 -6.69 -10.08 15.81
C MET A 128 -6.16 -11.39 15.23
N ASN A 129 -6.58 -12.51 15.83
CA ASN A 129 -6.15 -13.85 15.45
C ASN A 129 -7.36 -14.81 15.54
N ASP A 130 -8.17 -14.80 14.47
CA ASP A 130 -9.41 -15.57 14.31
C ASP A 130 -10.32 -15.47 15.54
N GLY A 131 -10.65 -16.62 16.15
CA GLY A 131 -11.55 -16.73 17.30
C GLY A 131 -10.95 -16.29 18.64
N LYS A 132 -9.71 -15.80 18.67
CA LYS A 132 -9.13 -15.21 19.88
C LYS A 132 -9.57 -13.76 19.98
N SER A 133 -10.11 -13.38 21.15
CA SER A 133 -10.38 -11.98 21.47
C SER A 133 -9.14 -11.12 21.24
N GLY A 134 -9.33 -9.95 20.62
CA GLY A 134 -8.24 -9.05 20.26
C GLY A 134 -7.37 -8.72 21.48
N SER A 135 -6.07 -8.99 21.40
CA SER A 135 -5.13 -8.72 22.49
C SER A 135 -4.36 -7.43 22.25
N LEU A 136 -4.15 -6.64 23.30
CA LEU A 136 -3.35 -5.42 23.21
C LEU A 136 -1.88 -5.80 22.96
N VAL A 137 -1.26 -5.17 21.97
CA VAL A 137 0.15 -5.34 21.63
C VAL A 137 0.87 -4.00 21.64
N ARG A 138 2.18 -4.03 21.95
CA ARG A 138 2.97 -2.82 22.18
C ARG A 138 3.25 -2.04 20.89
N ASN A 139 3.62 -2.74 19.82
CA ASN A 139 3.95 -2.17 18.51
C ASN A 139 4.00 -3.29 17.46
N LEU A 140 4.11 -2.91 16.18
CA LEU A 140 4.22 -3.86 15.08
C LEU A 140 5.48 -4.72 15.11
N LYS A 141 6.60 -4.23 15.66
CA LYS A 141 7.84 -5.01 15.72
C LYS A 141 7.64 -6.30 16.51
N VAL A 142 6.95 -6.21 17.65
CA VAL A 142 6.59 -7.39 18.46
C VAL A 142 5.69 -8.36 17.68
N VAL A 143 4.77 -7.83 16.86
CA VAL A 143 3.90 -8.66 16.02
C VAL A 143 4.71 -9.35 14.92
N SER A 144 5.62 -8.63 14.25
CA SER A 144 6.50 -9.21 13.22
C SER A 144 7.39 -10.32 13.77
N GLU A 145 7.99 -10.11 14.95
CA GLU A 145 8.85 -11.10 15.62
C GLU A 145 8.08 -12.39 15.97
N ALA A 146 6.79 -12.27 16.34
CA ALA A 146 5.97 -13.41 16.75
C ALA A 146 5.20 -14.09 15.59
N HIS A 147 4.77 -13.33 14.59
CA HIS A 147 3.83 -13.77 13.56
C HIS A 147 4.34 -13.59 12.12
N GLY A 148 5.64 -13.27 11.97
CA GLY A 148 6.30 -13.16 10.69
C GLY A 148 6.09 -11.82 9.98
N GLU A 149 6.67 -11.74 8.79
CA GLU A 149 6.77 -10.48 8.05
C GLU A 149 5.40 -9.91 7.64
N PRO A 150 5.25 -8.57 7.67
CA PRO A 150 4.03 -7.93 7.24
C PRO A 150 3.81 -8.08 5.73
N ARG A 151 2.54 -8.27 5.32
CA ARG A 151 2.13 -8.58 3.94
C ARG A 151 1.39 -7.45 3.28
N PHE A 152 0.44 -6.86 3.98
CA PHE A 152 -0.25 -5.68 3.48
C PHE A 152 -0.67 -4.79 4.63
N ALA A 153 -0.75 -3.50 4.33
CA ALA A 153 -1.23 -2.49 5.25
C ALA A 153 -2.38 -1.71 4.63
N ILE A 154 -3.31 -1.31 5.48
CA ILE A 154 -4.42 -0.44 5.11
C ILE A 154 -4.16 0.93 5.72
N TYR A 155 -4.38 1.97 4.93
CA TYR A 155 -4.33 3.37 5.38
C TYR A 155 -5.63 4.06 5.05
N TRP A 156 -6.02 5.01 5.89
CA TRP A 156 -7.07 5.97 5.60
C TRP A 156 -6.50 7.38 5.61
N ARG A 157 -7.14 8.27 4.88
CA ARG A 157 -6.77 9.68 4.84
C ARG A 157 -7.04 10.32 6.22
N LYS A 158 -6.06 11.02 6.79
CA LYS A 158 -6.18 11.63 8.13
C LYS A 158 -7.34 12.62 8.23
N ASN A 159 -7.58 13.38 7.16
CA ASN A 159 -8.70 14.33 7.06
C ASN A 159 -10.00 13.69 6.51
N TRP A 160 -10.12 12.35 6.50
CA TRP A 160 -11.36 11.68 6.12
C TRP A 160 -12.53 12.17 6.98
N GLU A 161 -12.33 12.26 8.30
CA GLU A 161 -13.39 12.60 9.26
C GLU A 161 -13.82 14.07 9.16
N THR A 162 -12.89 14.99 8.91
CA THR A 162 -13.20 16.42 8.71
C THR A 162 -13.95 16.68 7.40
N TRP A 163 -13.81 15.82 6.39
CA TRP A 163 -14.59 15.88 5.15
C TRP A 163 -16.05 15.44 5.30
N GLN A 164 -16.39 14.60 6.29
CA GLN A 164 -17.78 14.21 6.56
C GLN A 164 -18.54 15.26 7.39
N ASN A 165 -17.82 16.12 8.12
CA ASN A 165 -18.41 17.11 9.04
C ASN A 165 -18.42 18.56 8.51
N GLY A 166 -18.15 18.79 7.21
CA GLY A 166 -18.24 20.13 6.62
C GLY A 166 -17.20 21.15 7.12
N ALA A 167 -16.25 20.75 7.96
CA ALA A 167 -15.25 21.64 8.56
C ALA A 167 -14.04 21.91 7.63
N GLY A 168 -13.97 21.26 6.46
CA GLY A 168 -12.84 21.38 5.53
C GLY A 168 -13.01 22.38 4.38
N LEU A 169 -14.09 23.16 4.35
CA LEU A 169 -14.34 24.15 3.27
C LEU A 169 -14.18 25.62 3.71
N ASN A 170 -13.87 25.90 4.98
CA ASN A 170 -13.82 27.26 5.52
C ASN A 170 -12.43 27.69 6.01
N GLU A 171 -11.36 27.16 5.43
CA GLU A 171 -10.01 27.71 5.64
C GLU A 171 -9.45 28.15 4.28
N GLY A 172 -9.71 29.40 3.89
CA GLY A 172 -8.97 30.02 2.78
C GLY A 172 -9.67 31.00 1.85
N PHE A 173 -10.87 31.50 2.15
CA PHE A 173 -11.40 32.69 1.47
C PHE A 173 -11.59 33.80 2.51
N GLU A 174 -10.52 34.53 2.79
CA GLU A 174 -10.67 35.90 3.27
C GLU A 174 -11.20 36.72 2.10
N ASP A 175 -12.45 37.18 2.23
CA ASP A 175 -13.03 38.22 1.38
C ASP A 175 -12.11 39.45 1.44
N SER A 176 -11.36 39.66 0.37
CA SER A 176 -10.70 40.95 0.11
C SER A 176 -11.66 41.81 -0.70
N SER A 177 -12.67 42.36 -0.02
CA SER A 177 -13.46 43.47 -0.55
C SER A 177 -14.02 44.32 0.58
N GLU A 178 -13.23 45.31 1.00
CA GLU A 178 -13.67 46.68 1.30
C GLU A 178 -12.56 47.67 0.87
#